data_AF-A0A133UWY9-F1
#
_entry.id   AF-A0A133UWY9-F1
#
_cell.length_a   1.000
_cell.length_b   1.000
_cell.length_c   1.000
_cell.angle_alpha   90.00
_cell.angle_beta   90.00
_cell.angle_gamma   90.00
#
_symmetry.space_group_name_H-M   'P 1'
#
loop_
_entity.id
_entity.type
_entity.pdbx_description
1 polymer ?
#
loop_
_entity_poly.entity_id
_entity_poly.type
_entity_poly.pdbx_seq_one_letter_code
_entity_poly.pdbx_strand_id
1 'polypeptide(L)' 'MEDIKRVACIGGGTIGSSWAALFSANVQKVYLYDLKEEILDSALNNLSAQLSFLSSKGLINK' A
#
# COMPACT_ATOMS: atom_id res chain seq x y z
N MET A 1 4.91 -22.62 4.68
CA MET A 1 4.42 -21.24 4.86
C MET A 1 3.21 -21.09 3.97
N GLU A 2 2.13 -20.50 4.46
CA GLU A 2 0.86 -20.40 3.75
C GLU A 2 0.93 -19.31 2.66
N ASP A 3 0.24 -19.53 1.54
CA ASP A 3 0.25 -18.63 0.39
C ASP A 3 -0.68 -17.43 0.62
N ILE A 4 -0.12 -16.29 1.03
CA ILE A 4 -0.90 -15.10 1.38
C ILE A 4 -1.37 -14.40 0.10
N LYS A 5 -2.67 -14.57 -0.22
CA LYS A 5 -3.31 -13.94 -1.38
C LYS A 5 -3.86 -12.55 -1.13
N ARG A 6 -4.14 -12.20 0.14
CA ARG A 6 -4.82 -10.95 0.51
C ARG A 6 -4.22 -10.40 1.80
N VAL A 7 -4.01 -9.09 1.84
CA VAL A 7 -3.56 -8.37 3.03
C VAL A 7 -4.51 -7.23 3.33
N ALA A 8 -4.83 -7.03 4.60
CA ALA A 8 -5.55 -5.85 5.09
C ALA A 8 -4.62 -5.01 5.96
N CYS A 9 -4.49 -3.73 5.63
CA CYS A 9 -3.79 -2.73 6.42
C CYS A 9 -4.84 -1.89 7.17
N ILE A 10 -4.80 -1.90 8.50
CA ILE A 10 -5.72 -1.15 9.36
C ILE A 10 -4.99 0.09 9.88
N GLY A 11 -5.49 1.28 9.48
CA GLY A 11 -4.84 2.58 9.63
C GLY A 11 -4.17 3.02 8.33
N GLY A 12 -4.51 4.20 7.82
CA GLY A 12 -4.02 4.81 6.59
C GLY A 12 -2.90 5.83 6.76
N GLY A 13 -2.43 6.06 8.00
CA GLY A 13 -1.32 6.96 8.28
C GLY A 13 0.02 6.52 7.63
N THR A 14 1.11 7.19 7.98
CA THR A 14 2.44 6.98 7.36
C THR A 14 2.86 5.50 7.32
N ILE A 15 2.71 4.78 8.44
CA ILE A 15 3.12 3.38 8.52
C ILE A 15 2.19 2.46 7.75
N GLY A 16 0.87 2.65 7.88
CA GLY A 16 -0.10 1.78 7.22
C GLY A 16 -0.10 1.90 5.70
N SER A 17 0.03 3.14 5.18
CA SER A 17 0.21 3.37 3.74
C SER A 17 1.53 2.79 3.21
N SER A 18 2.62 2.86 3.97
CA SER A 18 3.91 2.27 3.59
C SER A 18 3.86 0.73 3.50
N TRP A 19 3.19 0.08 4.45
CA TRP A 19 2.94 -1.36 4.37
C TRP A 19 2.04 -1.70 3.19
N ALA A 20 0.99 -0.91 2.94
CA ALA A 20 0.12 -1.13 1.80
C ALA A 20 0.88 -1.03 0.47
N ALA A 21 1.84 -0.11 0.34
CA ALA A 21 2.71 0.00 -0.84
C ALA A 21 3.63 -1.23 -0.99
N LEU A 22 4.30 -1.65 0.09
CA LEU A 22 5.17 -2.83 0.08
C LEU A 22 4.42 -4.11 -0.30
N PHE A 23 3.23 -4.31 0.27
CA PHE A 23 2.41 -5.46 -0.07
C PHE A 23 1.85 -5.36 -1.49
N SER A 24 1.49 -4.17 -1.96
CA SER A 24 1.00 -3.95 -3.33
C SER A 24 2.01 -4.30 -4.42
N ALA A 25 3.29 -4.44 -4.07
CA ALA A 25 4.34 -4.90 -4.96
C ALA A 25 4.45 -6.43 -5.05
N ASN A 26 3.98 -7.17 -4.03
CA ASN A 26 4.28 -8.59 -3.85
C ASN A 26 3.05 -9.50 -3.71
N VAL A 27 1.86 -8.95 -3.40
CA VAL A 27 0.64 -9.74 -3.21
C VAL A 27 -0.46 -9.36 -4.20
N GLN A 28 -1.39 -10.31 -4.43
CA GLN A 28 -2.48 -10.17 -5.40
C GLN A 28 -3.46 -9.04 -5.04
N LYS A 29 -3.71 -8.80 -3.74
CA LYS A 29 -4.68 -7.79 -3.30
C LYS A 29 -4.38 -7.23 -1.92
N VAL A 30 -4.40 -5.90 -1.82
CA VAL A 30 -4.26 -5.14 -0.57
C VAL A 30 -5.52 -4.33 -0.33
N TYR A 31 -6.02 -4.36 0.90
CA TYR A 31 -7.12 -3.53 1.37
C TYR A 31 -6.59 -2.55 2.41
N LEU A 32 -6.91 -1.27 2.28
CA LEU A 32 -6.54 -0.23 3.24
C LEU A 32 -7.79 0.32 3.90
N TYR A 33 -7.80 0.32 5.23
CA TYR A 33 -8.92 0.80 6.02
C TYR A 33 -8.46 1.92 6.94
N ASP A 34 -9.29 2.95 7.09
CA ASP A 34 -9.18 3.96 8.12
C ASP A 34 -10.59 4.42 8.53
N LEU A 35 -10.71 5.06 9.68
CA LEU A 35 -11.99 5.59 10.19
C LEU A 35 -12.43 6.84 9.43
N LYS A 36 -11.48 7.59 8.86
CA LYS A 36 -11.72 8.87 8.21
C LYS A 36 -11.39 8.80 6.73
N GLU A 37 -12.32 9.27 5.90
CA GLU A 37 -12.16 9.29 4.44
C GLU A 37 -10.97 10.17 4.02
N GLU A 38 -10.74 11.30 4.71
CA GLU A 38 -9.62 12.18 4.39
C GLU A 38 -8.26 11.52 4.62
N ILE A 39 -8.19 10.58 5.57
CA ILE A 39 -6.98 9.78 5.79
C ILE A 39 -6.80 8.77 4.68
N LEU A 40 -7.88 8.13 4.20
CA LEU A 40 -7.83 7.22 3.06
C LEU A 40 -7.37 7.94 1.79
N ASP A 41 -7.88 9.15 1.51
CA ASP A 41 -7.46 9.95 0.36
C ASP A 41 -5.96 10.29 0.43
N SER A 42 -5.50 10.74 1.60
CA SER A 42 -4.08 11.01 1.83
C SER A 42 -3.24 9.75 1.65
N ALA A 43 -3.71 8.62 2.17
CA ALA A 43 -3.01 7.35 2.08
C ALA A 43 -2.90 6.83 0.64
N LEU A 44 -3.97 6.99 -0.17
CA LEU A 44 -3.96 6.64 -1.59
C LEU A 44 -2.99 7.51 -2.39
N ASN A 45 -2.94 8.81 -2.09
CA ASN A 45 -1.96 9.73 -2.69
C ASN A 45 -0.53 9.34 -2.33
N ASN A 46 -0.26 9.05 -1.05
CA ASN A 46 1.04 8.60 -0.57
C ASN A 46 1.45 7.28 -1.23
N LEU A 47 0.52 6.32 -1.30
CA LEU A 47 0.74 5.02 -1.91
C LEU A 47 1.07 5.14 -3.40
N SER A 48 0.36 6.00 -4.13
CA SER A 48 0.64 6.28 -5.54
C SER A 48 2.05 6.87 -5.73
N ALA A 49 2.44 7.85 -4.90
CA ALA A 49 3.76 8.45 -4.94
C ALA A 49 4.88 7.45 -4.60
N GLN A 50 4.67 6.63 -3.57
CA GLN A 50 5.62 5.59 -3.16
C GLN A 50 5.80 4.53 -4.24
N LEU A 51 4.71 4.02 -4.84
CA LEU A 51 4.79 3.03 -5.92
C LEU A 51 5.49 3.61 -7.15
N SER A 52 5.19 4.86 -7.51
CA SER A 52 5.86 5.55 -8.62
C SER A 52 7.36 5.72 -8.35
N PHE A 53 7.72 6.10 -7.12
CA PHE A 53 9.11 6.20 -6.70
C PHE A 53 9.83 4.85 -6.78
N LEU A 54 9.24 3.79 -6.23
CA LEU A 54 9.81 2.44 -6.26
C LEU A 54 9.98 1.93 -7.70
N SER A 55 9.00 2.17 -8.57
CA SER A 55 9.08 1.84 -9.99
C SER A 55 10.20 2.62 -10.68
N SER A 56 10.33 3.93 -10.41
CA SER A 56 11.41 4.77 -10.95
C SER A 56 12.82 4.31 -10.54
N LYS A 57 12.92 3.53 -9.45
CA LYS A 57 14.17 2.94 -8.96
C LYS A 57 14.38 1.50 -9.42
N GLY A 58 13.46 0.93 -10.21
CA GLY A 58 13.52 -0.46 -10.67
C GLY A 58 13.32 -1.48 -9.54
N LEU A 59 12.73 -1.07 -8.41
CA LEU A 59 12.52 -1.94 -7.25
C LEU A 59 11.22 -2.75 -7.35
N ILE A 60 10.28 -2.30 -8.17
CA ILE A 60 9.03 -3.00 -8.46
C ILE A 60 8.75 -2.92 -9.96
N ASN A 61 8.21 -4.00 -10.51
CA ASN A 61 7.74 -4.07 -11.89
C ASN A 61 6.22 -3.97 -11.86
N LYS A 62 5.68 -2.77 -12.05
CA LYS A 62 4.24 -2.57 -12.14
C LYS A 62 3.92 -1.91 -13.47
#